data_AF-A0A8J4AT21-F1
#
_entry.id   AF-A0A8J4AT21-F1
#
_cell.length_a   1.000
_cell.length_b   1.000
_cell.length_c   1.000
_cell.angle_alpha   90.00
_cell.angle_beta   90.00
_cell.angle_gamma   90.00
#
_symmetry.space_group_name_H-M   'P 1'
#
loop_
_entity.id
_entity.type
_entity.pdbx_description
1 polymer ?
#
loop_
_entity_poly.entity_id
_entity_poly.type
_entity_poly.pdbx_seq_one_letter_code
_entity_poly.pdbx_strand_id
1 'polypeptide(L)'
;MATPLQRAVLIVGAASGLGFGGYYFSQLQDVQKYEKDKKDIERLIETERKRLTTTAQAQAEQESRISEAEGQVRERQKAIKDLELNLDAARKAVQQLEQQLKAKNEDLQSKQKELQSAQSRLADLRSETERAKQSVTMGEKSLLLANQKVAEAKLLTNPLNHPKVKTLLGKK
;
A
#
# COMPACT_ATOMS: atom_id res chain seq x y z
N MET A 1 -126.08 33.42 1.54
CA MET A 1 -125.74 32.25 0.69
C MET A 1 -124.66 32.71 -0.28
N ALA A 2 -123.41 32.26 -0.09
CA ALA A 2 -122.28 32.63 -0.95
C ALA A 2 -122.27 31.74 -2.21
N THR A 3 -122.06 32.35 -3.38
CA THR A 3 -122.14 31.71 -4.69
C THR A 3 -121.02 30.67 -4.90
N PRO A 4 -121.26 29.61 -5.69
CA PRO A 4 -120.33 28.48 -5.88
C PRO A 4 -118.94 28.88 -6.44
N LEU A 5 -118.84 30.03 -7.10
CA LEU A 5 -117.57 30.59 -7.60
C LEU A 5 -116.62 31.05 -6.49
N GLN A 6 -117.12 31.50 -5.34
CA GLN A 6 -116.27 31.95 -4.22
C GLN A 6 -115.68 30.78 -3.41
N ARG A 7 -116.30 29.60 -3.45
CA ARG A 7 -115.79 28.39 -2.78
C ARG A 7 -114.69 27.68 -3.58
N ALA A 8 -114.72 27.77 -4.90
CA ALA A 8 -113.69 27.19 -5.76
C ALA A 8 -112.33 27.90 -5.63
N VAL A 9 -112.33 29.22 -5.45
CA VAL A 9 -111.09 30.01 -5.29
C VAL A 9 -110.42 29.74 -3.92
N LEU A 10 -111.21 29.47 -2.87
CA LEU A 10 -110.69 29.16 -1.54
C LEU A 10 -110.13 27.74 -1.40
N ILE A 11 -110.60 26.78 -2.21
CA ILE A 11 -110.13 25.38 -2.15
C ILE A 11 -108.88 25.17 -3.03
N VAL A 12 -108.73 25.91 -4.13
CA VAL A 12 -107.50 25.88 -4.95
C VAL A 12 -106.34 26.62 -4.27
N GLY A 13 -106.63 27.62 -3.43
CA GLY A 13 -105.61 28.34 -2.64
C GLY A 13 -105.02 27.55 -1.47
N ALA A 14 -105.70 26.52 -0.97
CA ALA A 14 -105.24 25.74 0.19
C ALA A 14 -104.38 24.51 -0.20
N ALA A 15 -104.57 23.94 -1.39
CA ALA A 15 -103.80 22.79 -1.87
C ALA A 15 -102.43 23.16 -2.48
N SER A 16 -102.24 24.42 -2.86
CA SER A 16 -101.01 24.93 -3.50
C SER A 16 -99.96 25.45 -2.50
N GLY A 17 -100.35 25.78 -1.27
CA GLY A 17 -99.45 26.33 -0.24
C GLY A 17 -98.63 25.29 0.54
N LEU A 18 -99.13 24.07 0.70
CA LEU A 18 -98.48 23.05 1.54
C LEU A 18 -97.37 22.26 0.80
N GLY A 19 -97.46 22.12 -0.53
CA GLY A 19 -96.41 21.48 -1.34
C GLY A 19 -95.22 22.39 -1.64
N PHE A 20 -95.46 23.70 -1.82
CA PHE A 20 -94.41 24.68 -2.08
C PHE A 20 -93.50 24.90 -0.86
N GLY A 21 -94.05 25.01 0.37
CA GLY A 21 -93.24 25.18 1.57
C GLY A 21 -92.28 24.00 1.85
N GLY A 22 -92.75 22.76 1.64
CA GLY A 22 -91.93 21.55 1.82
C GLY A 22 -90.83 21.40 0.76
N TYR A 23 -91.11 21.73 -0.50
CA TYR A 23 -90.12 21.68 -1.59
C TYR A 23 -88.99 22.72 -1.39
N TYR A 24 -89.35 23.96 -1.01
CA TYR A 24 -88.35 24.99 -0.71
C TYR A 24 -87.51 24.63 0.53
N PHE A 25 -88.13 24.07 1.58
CA PHE A 25 -87.41 23.61 2.76
C PHE A 25 -86.46 22.44 2.46
N SER A 26 -86.90 21.48 1.63
CA SER A 26 -86.06 20.37 1.13
C SER A 26 -84.87 20.89 0.31
N GLN A 27 -85.11 21.80 -0.63
CA GLN A 27 -84.04 22.41 -1.42
C GLN A 27 -83.05 23.19 -0.56
N LEU A 28 -83.51 23.89 0.49
CA LEU A 28 -82.62 24.59 1.41
C LEU A 28 -81.72 23.60 2.20
N GLN A 29 -82.26 22.46 2.61
CA GLN A 29 -81.49 21.40 3.27
C GLN A 29 -80.44 20.79 2.33
N ASP A 30 -80.81 20.55 1.06
CA ASP A 30 -79.90 20.03 0.05
C ASP A 30 -78.77 21.02 -0.25
N VAL A 31 -79.08 22.32 -0.40
CA VAL A 31 -78.07 23.37 -0.59
C VAL A 31 -77.12 23.45 0.61
N GLN A 32 -77.64 23.41 1.84
CA GLN A 32 -76.81 23.39 3.04
C GLN A 32 -75.91 22.15 3.12
N LYS A 33 -76.39 20.99 2.65
CA LYS A 33 -75.60 19.77 2.55
C LYS A 33 -74.49 19.93 1.52
N TYR A 34 -74.79 20.40 0.32
CA TYR A 34 -73.79 20.65 -0.71
C TYR A 34 -72.75 21.70 -0.29
N GLU A 35 -73.14 22.73 0.47
CA GLU A 35 -72.18 23.70 1.02
C GLU A 35 -71.23 23.08 2.05
N LYS A 36 -71.71 22.15 2.88
CA LYS A 36 -70.86 21.39 3.81
C LYS A 36 -69.93 20.45 3.04
N ASP A 37 -70.47 19.67 2.11
CA ASP A 37 -69.69 18.76 1.27
C ASP A 37 -68.61 19.51 0.48
N LYS A 38 -68.93 20.70 -0.07
CA LYS A 38 -67.97 21.58 -0.73
C LYS A 38 -66.82 21.98 0.21
N LYS A 39 -67.14 22.43 1.42
CA LYS A 39 -66.13 22.84 2.42
C LYS A 39 -65.24 21.65 2.84
N ASP A 40 -65.81 20.46 2.97
CA ASP A 40 -65.05 19.27 3.33
C ASP A 40 -64.15 18.79 2.17
N ILE A 41 -64.64 18.85 0.93
CA ILE A 41 -63.82 18.61 -0.27
C ILE A 41 -62.67 19.63 -0.36
N GLU A 42 -62.93 20.91 -0.14
CA GLU A 42 -61.89 21.97 -0.14
C GLU A 42 -60.80 21.69 0.91
N ARG A 43 -61.19 21.28 2.12
CA ARG A 43 -60.24 20.88 3.19
C ARG A 43 -59.42 19.65 2.81
N LEU A 44 -60.04 18.65 2.19
CA LEU A 44 -59.34 17.46 1.70
C LEU A 44 -58.33 17.83 0.61
N ILE A 45 -58.72 18.67 -0.35
CA ILE A 45 -57.81 19.19 -1.39
C ILE A 45 -56.63 19.93 -0.77
N GLU A 46 -56.87 20.80 0.23
CA GLU A 46 -55.79 21.52 0.91
C GLU A 46 -54.84 20.57 1.65
N THR A 47 -55.40 19.54 2.31
CA THR A 47 -54.62 18.53 3.03
C THR A 47 -53.76 17.71 2.07
N GLU A 48 -54.33 17.27 0.94
CA GLU A 48 -53.59 16.53 -0.07
C GLU A 48 -52.53 17.39 -0.77
N ARG A 49 -52.81 18.67 -1.03
CA ARG A 49 -51.78 19.61 -1.53
C ARG A 49 -50.62 19.74 -0.56
N LYS A 50 -50.88 19.87 0.75
CA LYS A 50 -49.83 19.92 1.78
C LYS A 50 -49.01 18.62 1.77
N ARG A 51 -49.67 17.46 1.73
CA ARG A 51 -49.00 16.15 1.62
C ARG A 51 -48.10 16.08 0.39
N LEU A 52 -48.62 16.44 -0.79
CA LEU A 52 -47.85 16.45 -2.04
C LEU A 52 -46.61 17.35 -1.95
N THR A 53 -46.72 18.54 -1.34
CA THR A 53 -45.56 19.42 -1.17
C THR A 53 -44.52 18.81 -0.25
N THR A 54 -44.93 18.20 0.87
CA THR A 54 -43.99 17.54 1.80
C THR A 54 -43.32 16.33 1.19
N THR A 55 -44.05 15.52 0.40
CA THR A 55 -43.46 14.36 -0.29
C THR A 55 -42.51 14.80 -1.40
N ALA A 56 -42.85 15.86 -2.16
CA ALA A 56 -41.96 16.39 -3.19
C ALA A 56 -40.66 16.94 -2.60
N GLN A 57 -40.73 17.63 -1.46
CA GLN A 57 -39.54 18.08 -0.72
C GLN A 57 -38.69 16.89 -0.25
N ALA A 58 -39.31 15.88 0.35
CA ALA A 58 -38.61 14.68 0.80
C ALA A 58 -37.95 13.92 -0.37
N GLN A 59 -38.60 13.85 -1.54
CA GLN A 59 -38.03 13.26 -2.75
C GLN A 59 -36.82 14.05 -3.25
N ALA A 60 -36.92 15.38 -3.33
CA ALA A 60 -35.80 16.22 -3.75
C ALA A 60 -34.58 16.09 -2.80
N GLU A 61 -34.82 16.02 -1.49
CA GLU A 61 -33.76 15.78 -0.52
C GLU A 61 -33.11 14.40 -0.69
N GLN A 62 -33.92 13.36 -0.95
CA GLN A 62 -33.40 12.01 -1.21
C GLN A 62 -32.57 11.97 -2.49
N GLU A 63 -33.03 12.60 -3.58
CA GLU A 63 -32.28 12.70 -4.83
C GLU A 63 -30.94 13.42 -4.64
N SER A 64 -30.91 14.50 -3.86
CA SER A 64 -29.66 15.18 -3.51
C SER A 64 -28.69 14.26 -2.78
N ARG A 65 -29.17 13.53 -1.75
CA ARG A 65 -28.33 12.59 -0.99
C ARG A 65 -27.82 11.43 -1.85
N ILE A 66 -28.64 10.93 -2.76
CA ILE A 66 -28.24 9.89 -3.71
C ILE A 66 -27.14 10.43 -4.63
N SER A 67 -27.31 11.64 -5.18
CA SER A 67 -26.30 12.26 -6.05
C SER A 67 -24.97 12.47 -5.32
N GLU A 68 -25.00 12.95 -4.08
CA GLU A 68 -23.81 13.10 -3.24
C GLU A 68 -23.13 11.75 -2.95
N ALA A 69 -23.91 10.72 -2.60
CA ALA A 69 -23.38 9.38 -2.35
C ALA A 69 -22.76 8.77 -3.61
N GLU A 70 -23.38 8.94 -4.78
CA GLU A 70 -22.82 8.51 -6.06
C GLU A 70 -21.50 9.24 -6.38
N GLY A 71 -21.41 10.53 -6.07
CA GLY A 71 -20.18 11.31 -6.18
C GLY A 71 -19.06 10.71 -5.33
N GLN A 72 -19.33 10.46 -4.05
CA GLN A 72 -18.37 9.84 -3.12
C GLN A 72 -17.94 8.44 -3.57
N VAL A 73 -18.87 7.64 -4.11
CA VAL A 73 -18.54 6.30 -4.65
C VAL A 73 -17.57 6.42 -5.81
N ARG A 74 -17.79 7.36 -6.75
CA ARG A 74 -16.89 7.57 -7.89
C ARG A 74 -15.50 8.03 -7.44
N GLU A 75 -15.43 8.93 -6.46
CA GLU A 75 -14.15 9.38 -5.89
C GLU A 75 -13.39 8.24 -5.22
N ARG A 76 -14.06 7.45 -4.38
CA ARG A 76 -13.45 6.28 -3.73
C ARG A 76 -12.99 5.23 -4.74
N GLN A 77 -13.75 5.00 -5.81
CA GLN A 77 -13.34 4.09 -6.87
C GLN A 77 -12.06 4.55 -7.58
N LYS A 78 -11.90 5.86 -7.80
CA LYS A 78 -10.64 6.41 -8.35
C LYS A 78 -9.48 6.21 -7.37
N ALA A 79 -9.69 6.55 -6.09
CA ALA A 79 -8.67 6.37 -5.06
C ALA A 79 -8.24 4.90 -4.90
N ILE A 80 -9.18 3.96 -4.98
CA ILE A 80 -8.89 2.52 -4.95
C ILE A 80 -7.99 2.13 -6.14
N LYS A 81 -8.33 2.55 -7.37
CA LYS A 81 -7.51 2.27 -8.55
C LYS A 81 -6.10 2.84 -8.42
N ASP A 82 -5.97 4.06 -7.92
CA ASP A 82 -4.66 4.68 -7.71
C ASP A 82 -3.83 3.91 -6.68
N LEU A 83 -4.48 3.45 -5.59
CA LEU A 83 -3.84 2.61 -4.58
C LEU A 83 -3.43 1.24 -5.15
N GLU A 84 -4.24 0.62 -6.01
CA GLU A 84 -3.90 -0.64 -6.68
C GLU A 84 -2.66 -0.49 -7.57
N LEU A 85 -2.58 0.59 -8.35
CA LEU A 85 -1.40 0.89 -9.18
C LEU A 85 -0.14 1.10 -8.33
N ASN A 86 -0.27 1.84 -7.21
CA ASN A 86 0.84 2.06 -6.29
C ASN A 86 1.29 0.77 -5.61
N LEU A 87 0.35 -0.09 -5.22
CA LEU A 87 0.62 -1.41 -4.64
C LEU A 87 1.40 -2.30 -5.62
N ASP A 88 1.00 -2.33 -6.88
CA ASP A 88 1.67 -3.13 -7.92
C ASP A 88 3.07 -2.60 -8.23
N ALA A 89 3.25 -1.28 -8.25
CA ALA A 89 4.58 -0.67 -8.38
C ALA A 89 5.49 -1.03 -7.20
N ALA A 90 4.97 -0.96 -5.98
CA ALA A 90 5.70 -1.34 -4.77
C ALA A 90 6.08 -2.82 -4.77
N ARG A 91 5.17 -3.72 -5.20
CA ARG A 91 5.45 -5.15 -5.33
C ARG A 91 6.59 -5.43 -6.31
N LYS A 92 6.59 -4.76 -7.47
CA LYS A 92 7.69 -4.88 -8.45
C LYS A 92 9.02 -4.39 -7.89
N ALA A 93 9.02 -3.27 -7.17
CA ALA A 93 10.22 -2.74 -6.54
C ALA A 93 10.80 -3.71 -5.50
N VAL A 94 9.94 -4.34 -4.67
CA VAL A 94 10.36 -5.37 -3.70
C VAL A 94 11.00 -6.56 -4.42
N GLN A 95 10.38 -7.09 -5.47
CA GLN A 95 10.95 -8.20 -6.23
C GLN A 95 12.33 -7.87 -6.83
N GLN A 96 12.51 -6.64 -7.33
CA GLN A 96 13.80 -6.19 -7.85
C GLN A 96 14.85 -6.09 -6.73
N LEU A 97 14.49 -5.56 -5.56
CA LEU A 97 15.39 -5.48 -4.42
C LEU A 97 15.78 -6.87 -3.90
N GLU A 98 14.86 -7.83 -3.86
CA GLU A 98 15.14 -9.22 -3.48
C GLU A 98 16.13 -9.87 -4.45
N GLN A 99 15.99 -9.66 -5.76
CA GLN A 99 16.93 -10.15 -6.76
C GLN A 99 18.32 -9.50 -6.60
N GLN A 100 18.37 -8.19 -6.37
CA GLN A 100 19.63 -7.48 -6.12
C GLN A 100 20.31 -7.98 -4.85
N LEU A 101 19.56 -8.20 -3.78
CA LEU A 101 20.08 -8.73 -2.52
C LEU A 101 20.65 -10.14 -2.71
N LYS A 102 19.96 -11.00 -3.46
CA LYS A 102 20.47 -12.33 -3.79
C LYS A 102 21.79 -12.26 -4.57
N ALA A 103 21.86 -11.43 -5.61
CA ALA A 103 23.08 -11.24 -6.39
C ALA A 103 24.25 -10.71 -5.54
N LYS A 104 23.97 -9.77 -4.63
CA LYS A 104 24.98 -9.24 -3.70
C LYS A 104 25.46 -10.27 -2.69
N ASN A 105 24.59 -11.16 -2.21
CA ASN A 105 24.99 -12.25 -1.33
C ASN A 105 25.88 -13.28 -2.06
N GLU A 106 25.57 -13.60 -3.31
CA GLU A 106 26.39 -14.48 -4.13
C GLU A 106 27.79 -13.89 -4.39
N ASP A 107 27.86 -12.60 -4.73
CA ASP A 107 29.12 -11.87 -4.90
C ASP A 107 29.94 -11.84 -3.61
N LEU A 108 29.32 -11.54 -2.47
CA LEU A 108 29.96 -11.55 -1.16
C LEU A 108 30.53 -12.93 -0.83
N GLN A 109 29.77 -14.01 -1.09
CA GLN A 109 30.24 -15.37 -0.88
C GLN A 109 31.43 -15.71 -1.80
N SER A 110 31.42 -15.25 -3.05
CA SER A 110 32.55 -15.40 -3.96
C SER A 110 33.79 -14.68 -3.43
N LYS A 111 33.64 -13.43 -2.98
CA LYS A 111 34.73 -12.64 -2.40
C LYS A 111 35.29 -13.24 -1.12
N GLN A 112 34.45 -13.85 -0.27
CA GLN A 112 34.93 -14.57 0.90
C GLN A 112 35.80 -15.78 0.52
N LYS A 113 35.42 -16.54 -0.51
CA LYS A 113 36.23 -17.67 -1.01
C LYS A 113 37.56 -17.19 -1.61
N GLU A 114 37.53 -16.12 -2.41
CA GLU A 114 38.74 -15.48 -2.96
C GLU A 114 39.68 -15.04 -1.85
N LEU A 115 39.15 -14.40 -0.80
CA LEU A 115 39.92 -13.96 0.36
C LEU A 115 40.57 -15.13 1.11
N GLN A 116 39.82 -16.21 1.36
CA GLN A 116 40.36 -17.42 2.00
C GLN A 116 41.49 -18.04 1.18
N SER A 117 41.32 -18.12 -0.15
CA SER A 117 42.36 -18.63 -1.06
C SER A 117 43.61 -17.74 -1.04
N ALA A 118 43.45 -16.43 -1.06
CA ALA A 118 44.55 -15.48 -0.95
C ALA A 118 45.30 -15.60 0.39
N GLN A 119 44.56 -15.78 1.49
CA GLN A 119 45.14 -16.01 2.83
C GLN A 119 45.96 -17.31 2.88
N SER A 120 45.46 -18.40 2.28
CA SER A 120 46.21 -19.67 2.20
C SER A 120 47.51 -19.49 1.43
N ARG A 121 47.46 -18.88 0.23
CA ARG A 121 48.66 -18.62 -0.58
C ARG A 121 49.68 -17.75 0.14
N LEU A 122 49.21 -16.76 0.89
CA LEU A 122 50.07 -15.90 1.68
C LEU A 122 50.74 -16.67 2.83
N ALA A 123 50.05 -17.62 3.46
CA ALA A 123 50.63 -18.50 4.46
C ALA A 123 51.71 -19.43 3.86
N ASP A 124 51.44 -19.99 2.67
CA ASP A 124 52.39 -20.85 1.96
C ASP A 124 53.65 -20.07 1.57
N LEU A 125 53.50 -18.89 0.97
CA LEU A 125 54.63 -18.02 0.61
C LEU A 125 55.46 -17.60 1.82
N ARG A 126 54.83 -17.35 2.97
CA ARG A 126 55.54 -17.07 4.22
C ARG A 126 56.37 -18.28 4.66
N SER A 127 55.81 -19.47 4.61
CA SER A 127 56.51 -20.72 4.93
C SER A 127 57.70 -20.97 4.00
N GLU A 128 57.52 -20.79 2.69
CA GLU A 128 58.58 -20.88 1.69
C GLU A 128 59.69 -19.87 1.94
N THR A 129 59.32 -18.62 2.26
CA THR A 129 60.29 -17.56 2.58
C THR A 129 61.12 -17.93 3.81
N GLU A 130 60.52 -18.48 4.85
CA GLU A 130 61.26 -18.93 6.04
C GLU A 130 62.19 -20.10 5.74
N ARG A 131 61.76 -21.08 4.93
CA ARG A 131 62.65 -22.17 4.47
C ARG A 131 63.81 -21.65 3.63
N ALA A 132 63.56 -20.70 2.74
CA ALA A 132 64.59 -20.07 1.93
C ALA A 132 65.62 -19.35 2.81
N LYS A 133 65.17 -18.57 3.82
CA LYS A 133 66.07 -17.93 4.80
C LYS A 133 66.94 -18.93 5.56
N GLN A 134 66.36 -20.06 5.99
CA GLN A 134 67.12 -21.12 6.66
C GLN A 134 68.16 -21.74 5.74
N SER A 135 67.78 -22.04 4.49
CA SER A 135 68.69 -22.57 3.47
C SER A 135 69.86 -21.63 3.19
N VAL A 136 69.58 -20.33 3.01
CA VAL A 136 70.62 -19.29 2.84
C VAL A 136 71.55 -19.27 4.03
N THR A 137 71.02 -19.26 5.26
CA THR A 137 71.83 -19.27 6.49
C THR A 137 72.76 -20.48 6.57
N MET A 138 72.28 -21.68 6.21
CA MET A 138 73.08 -22.90 6.18
C MET A 138 74.13 -22.88 5.05
N GLY A 139 73.76 -22.33 3.89
CA GLY A 139 74.66 -22.08 2.77
C GLY A 139 75.81 -21.15 3.16
N GLU A 140 75.52 -20.03 3.83
CA GLU A 140 76.51 -19.09 4.34
C GLU A 140 77.48 -19.75 5.33
N LYS A 141 76.96 -20.55 6.28
CA LYS A 141 77.79 -21.31 7.22
C LYS A 141 78.70 -22.31 6.52
N SER A 142 78.19 -23.04 5.53
CA SER A 142 78.99 -24.03 4.80
C SER A 142 80.07 -23.37 3.94
N LEU A 143 79.77 -22.21 3.33
CA LEU A 143 80.74 -21.41 2.59
C LEU A 143 81.85 -20.86 3.49
N LEU A 144 81.51 -20.38 4.69
CA LEU A 144 82.49 -19.96 5.70
C LEU A 144 83.44 -21.11 6.09
N LEU A 145 82.90 -22.29 6.37
CA LEU A 145 83.72 -23.48 6.70
C LEU A 145 84.62 -23.90 5.53
N ALA A 146 84.10 -23.87 4.30
CA ALA A 146 84.89 -24.18 3.11
C ALA A 146 86.05 -23.17 2.93
N ASN A 147 85.78 -21.87 3.13
CA ASN A 147 86.78 -20.83 3.08
C ASN A 147 87.86 -21.00 4.15
N GLN A 148 87.49 -21.39 5.38
CA GLN A 148 88.45 -21.71 6.44
C GLN A 148 89.35 -22.88 6.05
N LYS A 149 88.78 -23.99 5.56
CA LYS A 149 89.55 -25.15 5.09
C LYS A 149 90.49 -24.81 3.94
N VAL A 150 90.06 -23.96 3.00
CA VAL A 150 90.92 -23.49 1.90
C VAL A 150 92.06 -22.63 2.44
N ALA A 151 91.81 -21.76 3.42
CA ALA A 151 92.85 -20.96 4.06
C ALA A 151 93.87 -21.84 4.82
N GLU A 152 93.40 -22.84 5.57
CA GLU A 152 94.24 -23.84 6.24
C GLU A 152 95.08 -24.65 5.24
N ALA A 153 94.48 -25.13 4.15
CA ALA A 153 95.18 -25.85 3.11
C ALA A 153 96.27 -24.98 2.45
N LYS A 154 96.00 -23.70 2.19
CA LYS A 154 96.99 -22.73 1.68
C LYS A 154 98.17 -22.53 2.64
N LEU A 155 97.94 -22.58 3.96
CA LEU A 155 99.02 -22.51 4.95
C LEU A 155 99.91 -23.77 4.91
N LEU A 156 99.32 -24.94 4.69
CA LEU A 156 100.00 -26.23 4.61
C LEU A 156 100.78 -26.44 3.29
N THR A 157 100.30 -25.89 2.18
CA THR A 157 100.99 -25.97 0.88
C THR A 157 102.17 -25.01 0.77
N ASN A 158 102.30 -24.02 1.67
CA ASN A 158 103.53 -23.26 1.82
C ASN A 158 104.62 -24.15 2.46
N PRO A 159 105.68 -24.53 1.73
CA PRO A 159 106.66 -25.52 2.20
C PRO A 159 107.40 -25.08 3.47
N LEU A 160 107.52 -23.78 3.74
CA LEU A 160 108.15 -23.25 4.96
C LEU A 160 107.27 -23.40 6.22
N ASN A 161 105.94 -23.54 6.06
CA ASN A 161 104.99 -23.68 7.15
C ASN A 161 104.50 -25.11 7.37
N HIS A 162 104.89 -26.06 6.51
CA HIS A 162 104.51 -27.46 6.64
C HIS A 162 105.08 -28.07 7.94
N PRO A 163 104.30 -28.81 8.74
CA PRO A 163 104.71 -29.28 10.07
C PRO A 163 105.98 -30.15 10.04
N LYS A 164 106.17 -30.96 8.99
CA LYS A 164 107.41 -31.74 8.80
C LYS A 164 108.65 -30.88 8.49
N VAL A 165 108.48 -29.72 7.86
CA VAL A 165 109.59 -28.81 7.53
C VAL A 165 109.96 -27.96 8.74
N LYS A 166 108.97 -27.52 9.52
CA LYS A 166 109.19 -26.86 10.82
C LYS A 166 109.91 -27.75 11.83
N THR A 167 109.57 -29.04 11.92
CA THR A 167 110.28 -29.97 12.82
C THR A 167 111.72 -30.26 12.37
N LEU A 168 112.02 -30.13 11.09
CA LEU A 168 113.37 -30.24 10.54
C LEU A 168 114.19 -28.95 10.72
N LEU A 169 113.56 -27.78 10.59
CA LEU A 169 114.21 -26.47 10.80
C LEU A 169 114.40 -26.11 12.29
N GLY A 170 113.54 -26.61 13.18
CA GLY A 170 113.60 -26.37 14.63
C GLY A 170 114.56 -27.29 15.40
N LYS A 171 115.13 -28.32 14.76
CA LYS A 171 116.23 -29.13 15.31
C LYS A 171 117.57 -28.52 14.88
N LYS A 172 118.00 -27.48 15.57
CA LYS A 172 119.39 -27.01 15.61
C LYS A 172 119.75 -26.70 17.04
#